data_AF-A0A183KU69-F1
#
_entry.id   AF-A0A183KU69-F1
#
_cell.length_a   1.000
_cell.length_b   1.000
_cell.length_c   1.000
_cell.angle_alpha   90.00
_cell.angle_beta   90.00
_cell.angle_gamma   90.00
#
_symmetry.space_group_name_H-M   'P 1'
#
loop_
_entity.id
_entity.type
_entity.pdbx_description
1 polymer ?
#
loop_
_entity_poly.entity_id
_entity_poly.type
_entity_poly.pdbx_seq_one_letter_code
_entity_poly.pdbx_strand_id
1 'polypeptide(L)'
;MSGNHKQGGALQQLSSLLGQTMRLENVADLKGGLPTIPINDLRGEEAAAYPREDCVLRRSLAALYRLIDMRGWTHSIYNHISARCTTNPNHFLINPFGLLYHEIQASSLVKIDANGNIVDQGSSVLGVNKAGWTLHSALHSARKDINCIIHVHLADVIAVSCLNLYSILF
;
A
#
# COMPACT_ATOMS: atom_id res chain seq x y z
N MET A 1 -62.14 -9.38 -18.19
CA MET A 1 -61.10 -8.59 -18.91
C MET A 1 -60.79 -7.40 -18.01
N SER A 2 -59.60 -7.12 -17.51
CA SER A 2 -58.21 -7.37 -17.89
C SER A 2 -57.39 -7.21 -16.58
N GLY A 3 -56.45 -8.07 -16.20
CA GLY A 3 -55.16 -8.20 -16.87
C GLY A 3 -54.14 -7.27 -16.19
N ASN A 4 -53.47 -7.81 -15.17
CA ASN A 4 -52.42 -7.24 -14.34
C ASN A 4 -51.15 -6.90 -15.16
N HIS A 5 -50.61 -5.69 -15.06
CA HIS A 5 -49.21 -5.40 -15.41
C HIS A 5 -48.67 -4.21 -14.60
N LYS A 6 -48.20 -4.49 -13.38
CA LYS A 6 -47.24 -3.60 -12.71
C LYS A 6 -45.87 -3.86 -13.33
N GLN A 7 -45.45 -3.00 -14.27
CA GLN A 7 -44.04 -2.91 -14.67
C GLN A 7 -43.25 -2.34 -13.47
N GLY A 8 -42.75 -3.23 -12.61
CA GLY A 8 -41.72 -2.89 -11.65
C GLY A 8 -40.40 -2.76 -12.40
N GLY A 9 -39.99 -1.52 -12.67
CA GLY A 9 -38.78 -1.23 -13.44
C GLY A 9 -37.52 -1.75 -12.75
N ALA A 10 -36.51 -2.10 -13.54
CA ALA A 10 -35.20 -2.58 -13.07
C ALA A 10 -34.57 -1.68 -11.98
N LEU A 11 -34.88 -0.38 -11.99
CA LEU A 11 -34.47 0.58 -10.96
C LEU A 11 -35.08 0.31 -9.57
N GLN A 12 -36.30 -0.22 -9.52
CA GLN A 12 -36.96 -0.58 -8.27
C GLN A 12 -36.39 -1.89 -7.72
N GLN A 13 -36.00 -2.81 -8.61
CA GLN A 13 -35.23 -4.00 -8.24
C GLN A 13 -33.82 -3.63 -7.75
N LEU A 14 -33.11 -2.74 -8.43
CA LEU A 14 -31.80 -2.23 -7.99
C LEU A 14 -31.89 -1.45 -6.68
N SER A 15 -32.92 -0.63 -6.49
CA SER A 15 -33.19 0.06 -5.23
C SER A 15 -33.50 -0.90 -4.09
N SER A 16 -34.24 -1.99 -4.36
CA SER A 16 -34.44 -3.05 -3.36
C SER A 16 -33.16 -3.84 -3.06
N LEU A 17 -32.30 -4.06 -4.06
CA LEU A 17 -31.01 -4.73 -3.90
C LEU A 17 -30.07 -3.86 -3.04
N LEU A 18 -29.96 -2.58 -3.38
CA LEU A 18 -29.17 -1.58 -2.65
C LEU A 18 -29.75 -1.31 -1.25
N GLY A 19 -31.08 -1.32 -1.12
CA GLY A 19 -31.79 -1.17 0.14
C GLY A 19 -31.56 -2.35 1.09
N GLN A 20 -31.45 -3.56 0.58
CA GLN A 20 -30.97 -4.72 1.36
C GLN A 20 -29.49 -4.60 1.73
N THR A 21 -28.68 -3.94 0.89
CA THR A 21 -27.26 -3.69 1.20
C THR A 21 -27.07 -2.61 2.29
N MET A 22 -28.08 -1.76 2.52
CA MET A 22 -28.01 -0.61 3.44
C MET A 22 -28.82 -0.79 4.73
N ARG A 23 -29.59 -1.87 4.88
CA ARG A 23 -30.33 -2.18 6.12
C ARG A 23 -29.44 -2.96 7.10
N LEU A 24 -28.41 -2.28 7.60
CA LEU A 24 -27.60 -2.70 8.75
C LEU A 24 -28.42 -2.55 10.03
N GLU A 25 -29.37 -3.46 10.29
CA GLU A 25 -30.17 -3.43 11.53
C GLU A 25 -29.48 -4.08 12.73
N ASN A 26 -28.23 -4.57 12.63
CA ASN A 26 -27.46 -4.99 13.82
C ASN A 26 -25.93 -4.89 13.63
N VAL A 27 -25.32 -3.88 14.24
CA VAL A 27 -23.85 -3.69 14.32
C VAL A 27 -23.16 -4.86 15.07
N ALA A 28 -23.92 -5.67 15.81
CA ALA A 28 -23.40 -6.80 16.59
C ALA A 28 -23.05 -8.05 15.74
N ASP A 29 -23.68 -8.24 14.57
CA ASP A 29 -23.50 -9.44 13.72
C ASP A 29 -22.31 -9.33 12.75
N LEU A 30 -21.69 -8.16 12.62
CA LEU A 30 -20.42 -7.97 11.89
C LEU A 30 -19.20 -8.55 12.62
N LYS A 31 -19.39 -9.18 13.79
CA LYS A 31 -18.32 -9.88 14.54
C LYS A 31 -17.81 -11.15 13.86
N GLY A 32 -18.47 -11.63 12.80
CA GLY A 32 -17.88 -12.56 11.84
C GLY A 32 -17.01 -11.80 10.84
N GLY A 33 -15.83 -11.37 11.30
CA GLY A 33 -15.02 -10.34 10.64
C GLY A 33 -14.64 -10.63 9.19
N LEU A 34 -14.65 -9.59 8.36
CA LEU A 34 -13.90 -9.59 7.10
C LEU A 34 -12.47 -10.13 7.38
N PRO A 35 -11.88 -10.93 6.47
CA PRO A 35 -10.52 -11.41 6.64
C PRO A 35 -9.59 -10.21 6.85
N THR A 36 -9.11 -10.05 8.08
CA THR A 36 -8.17 -8.99 8.42
C THR A 36 -6.81 -9.33 7.84
N ILE A 37 -6.27 -8.46 6.99
CA ILE A 37 -4.93 -8.61 6.41
C ILE A 37 -3.90 -8.23 7.47
N PRO A 38 -3.10 -9.18 8.00
CA PRO A 38 -2.15 -8.91 9.06
C PRO A 38 -1.00 -8.02 8.57
N ILE A 39 -0.66 -6.98 9.33
CA ILE A 39 0.51 -6.13 9.04
C ILE A 39 1.80 -6.93 9.26
N ASN A 40 1.85 -7.68 10.37
CA ASN A 40 2.98 -8.52 10.76
C ASN A 40 2.59 -10.00 10.66
N ASP A 41 2.88 -10.58 9.51
CA ASP A 41 2.64 -11.97 9.16
C ASP A 41 3.90 -12.83 9.22
N LEU A 42 5.09 -12.23 9.38
CA LEU A 42 6.34 -12.94 9.58
C LEU A 42 6.39 -13.61 10.96
N ARG A 43 6.11 -14.92 10.99
CA ARG A 43 6.16 -15.81 12.16
C ARG A 43 6.97 -17.07 11.80
N GLY A 44 7.33 -17.89 12.80
CA GLY A 44 7.91 -19.23 12.57
C GLY A 44 9.00 -19.29 11.49
N GLU A 45 8.77 -20.15 10.49
CA GLU A 45 9.69 -20.43 9.39
C GLU A 45 9.85 -19.23 8.44
N GLU A 46 8.77 -18.47 8.17
CA GLU A 46 8.82 -17.28 7.32
C GLU A 46 9.69 -16.18 7.93
N ALA A 47 9.66 -16.02 9.25
CA ALA A 47 10.56 -15.10 9.95
C ALA A 47 12.01 -15.62 9.96
N ALA A 48 12.21 -16.94 10.01
CA ALA A 48 13.54 -17.55 9.97
C ALA A 48 14.23 -17.41 8.60
N ALA A 49 13.46 -17.15 7.53
CA ALA A 49 13.99 -16.90 6.19
C ALA A 49 14.78 -15.59 6.06
N TYR A 50 14.65 -14.67 7.02
CA TYR A 50 15.30 -13.36 6.98
C TYR A 50 16.19 -13.11 8.20
N PRO A 51 17.27 -12.32 8.05
CA PRO A 51 17.99 -11.76 9.20
C PRO A 51 17.04 -11.00 10.12
N ARG A 52 17.36 -10.98 11.42
CA ARG A 52 16.49 -10.39 12.45
C ARG A 52 16.20 -8.91 12.16
N GLU A 53 17.22 -8.18 11.76
CA GLU A 53 17.15 -6.77 11.41
C GLU A 53 16.27 -6.51 10.16
N ASP A 54 16.33 -7.40 9.16
CA ASP A 54 15.46 -7.33 7.99
C ASP A 54 14.00 -7.62 8.37
N CYS A 55 13.75 -8.59 9.26
CA CYS A 55 12.42 -8.85 9.81
C CYS A 55 11.85 -7.61 10.52
N VAL A 56 12.67 -6.93 11.34
CA VAL A 56 12.24 -5.70 12.03
C VAL A 56 11.92 -4.61 11.01
N LEU A 57 12.78 -4.41 10.00
CA LEU A 57 12.57 -3.40 8.97
C LEU A 57 11.30 -3.68 8.15
N ARG A 58 11.07 -4.93 7.73
CA ARG A 58 9.86 -5.36 7.02
C ARG A 58 8.59 -5.06 7.82
N ARG A 59 8.59 -5.37 9.12
CA ARG A 59 7.46 -5.09 10.02
C ARG A 59 7.21 -3.59 10.20
N SER A 60 8.27 -2.81 10.43
CA SER A 60 8.17 -1.36 10.59
C SER A 60 7.68 -0.68 9.32
N LEU A 61 8.18 -1.11 8.16
CA LEU A 61 7.78 -0.56 6.87
C LEU A 61 6.32 -0.92 6.55
N ALA A 62 5.90 -2.17 6.75
CA ALA A 62 4.49 -2.56 6.58
C ALA A 62 3.54 -1.77 7.50
N ALA A 63 3.95 -1.51 8.75
CA ALA A 63 3.18 -0.65 9.65
C ALA A 63 3.10 0.79 9.15
N LEU A 64 4.18 1.33 8.57
CA LEU A 64 4.18 2.68 7.98
C LEU A 64 3.21 2.79 6.80
N TYR A 65 3.18 1.80 5.90
CA TYR A 65 2.17 1.73 4.82
C TYR A 65 0.75 1.82 5.40
N ARG A 66 0.48 1.08 6.48
CA ARG A 66 -0.83 1.09 7.14
C ARG A 66 -1.17 2.42 7.80
N LEU A 67 -0.20 3.07 8.44
CA LEU A 67 -0.40 4.38 9.04
C LEU A 67 -0.73 5.43 7.98
N ILE A 68 -0.08 5.40 6.81
CA ILE A 68 -0.35 6.33 5.71
C ILE A 68 -1.74 6.08 5.12
N ASP A 69 -2.14 4.82 4.95
CA ASP A 69 -3.50 4.45 4.52
C ASP A 69 -4.57 4.93 5.49
N MET A 70 -4.39 4.71 6.80
CA MET A 70 -5.31 5.19 7.84
C MET A 70 -5.44 6.72 7.89
N ARG A 71 -4.44 7.46 7.39
CA ARG A 71 -4.48 8.92 7.28
C ARG A 71 -5.09 9.41 5.97
N GLY A 72 -5.47 8.51 5.06
CA GLY A 72 -5.97 8.87 3.73
C GLY A 72 -4.90 9.48 2.84
N TRP A 73 -3.62 9.22 3.11
CA TRP A 73 -2.48 9.77 2.38
C TRP A 73 -2.05 8.91 1.17
N THR A 74 -2.96 8.05 0.72
CA THR A 74 -2.75 7.10 -0.37
C THR A 74 -3.32 7.64 -1.67
N HIS A 75 -2.70 7.24 -2.79
CA HIS A 75 -3.20 7.53 -4.13
C HIS A 75 -3.15 6.26 -4.96
N SER A 76 -4.21 5.45 -4.87
CA SER A 76 -4.30 4.16 -5.54
C SER A 76 -3.01 3.33 -5.33
N ILE A 77 -2.47 2.74 -6.39
CA ILE A 77 -1.28 1.88 -6.39
C ILE A 77 0.03 2.61 -6.76
N TYR A 78 0.02 3.95 -6.89
CA TYR A 78 1.13 4.70 -7.48
C TYR A 78 2.12 5.29 -6.47
N ASN A 79 1.69 5.48 -5.22
CA ASN A 79 2.61 5.88 -4.14
C ASN A 79 3.60 4.76 -3.83
N HIS A 80 4.79 5.10 -3.36
CA HIS A 80 5.82 4.14 -2.97
C HIS A 80 6.68 4.68 -1.81
N ILE A 81 7.16 3.75 -0.99
CA ILE A 81 8.03 4.01 0.15
C ILE A 81 9.20 3.05 0.03
N SER A 82 10.42 3.56 0.17
CA SER A 82 11.60 2.69 0.24
C SER A 82 12.31 2.80 1.56
N ALA A 83 12.82 1.67 2.06
CA ALA A 83 13.67 1.64 3.24
C ALA A 83 14.98 0.91 2.94
N ARG A 84 16.11 1.51 3.27
CA ARG A 84 17.45 0.93 3.12
C ARG A 84 17.63 -0.23 4.10
N CYS A 85 18.07 -1.38 3.60
CA CYS A 85 18.40 -2.52 4.44
C CYS A 85 19.62 -2.20 5.33
N THR A 86 19.57 -2.65 6.58
CA THR A 86 20.68 -2.51 7.54
C THR A 86 21.79 -3.52 7.28
N THR A 87 21.44 -4.69 6.74
CA THR A 87 22.39 -5.76 6.38
C THR A 87 23.24 -5.43 5.17
N ASN A 88 22.67 -4.71 4.20
CA ASN A 88 23.35 -4.25 3.00
C ASN A 88 22.82 -2.87 2.61
N PRO A 89 23.66 -1.81 2.70
CA PRO A 89 23.22 -0.44 2.43
C PRO A 89 22.87 -0.17 0.95
N ASN A 90 23.16 -1.10 0.04
CA ASN A 90 22.79 -1.03 -1.37
C ASN A 90 21.52 -1.83 -1.71
N HIS A 91 20.88 -2.44 -0.69
CA HIS A 91 19.59 -3.10 -0.83
C HIS A 91 18.49 -2.28 -0.16
N PHE A 92 17.28 -2.39 -0.71
CA PHE A 92 16.13 -1.59 -0.27
C PHE A 92 14.87 -2.45 -0.25
N LEU A 93 14.01 -2.22 0.73
CA LEU A 93 12.65 -2.74 0.75
C LEU A 93 11.70 -1.72 0.12
N ILE A 94 10.76 -2.19 -0.69
CA ILE A 94 9.72 -1.38 -1.34
C ILE A 94 8.43 -2.22 -1.49
N ASN A 95 7.27 -1.56 -1.62
CA ASN A 95 6.04 -2.29 -1.90
C ASN A 95 6.05 -2.97 -3.28
N PRO A 96 5.43 -4.15 -3.40
CA PRO A 96 5.06 -4.71 -4.69
C PRO A 96 4.11 -3.76 -5.43
N PHE A 97 4.28 -3.65 -6.74
CA PHE A 97 3.45 -2.80 -7.58
C PHE A 97 2.14 -3.50 -7.94
N GLY A 98 1.02 -2.89 -7.54
CA GLY A 98 -0.33 -3.43 -7.74
C GLY A 98 -1.11 -3.63 -6.44
N LEU A 99 -0.44 -3.63 -5.28
CA LEU A 99 -1.12 -3.65 -3.98
C LEU A 99 -1.45 -2.24 -3.50
N LEU A 100 -2.63 -2.10 -2.90
CA LEU A 100 -2.99 -0.93 -2.10
C LEU A 100 -2.23 -0.96 -0.77
N TYR A 101 -2.07 0.20 -0.13
CA TYR A 101 -1.31 0.29 1.12
C TYR A 101 -1.94 -0.52 2.27
N HIS A 102 -3.25 -0.71 2.25
CA HIS A 102 -3.95 -1.59 3.18
C HIS A 102 -3.79 -3.08 2.90
N GLU A 103 -3.11 -3.47 1.84
CA GLU A 103 -2.82 -4.88 1.51
C GLU A 103 -1.37 -5.26 1.82
N ILE A 104 -0.53 -4.28 2.15
CA ILE A 104 0.88 -4.50 2.46
C ILE A 104 1.02 -5.25 3.79
N GLN A 105 1.82 -6.32 3.75
CA GLN A 105 2.23 -7.15 4.88
C GLN A 105 3.76 -7.16 4.95
N ALA A 106 4.34 -7.52 6.09
CA ALA A 106 5.79 -7.59 6.24
C ALA A 106 6.44 -8.58 5.26
N SER A 107 5.81 -9.73 5.00
CA SER A 107 6.30 -10.69 4.02
C SER A 107 6.16 -10.23 2.57
N SER A 108 5.15 -9.41 2.24
CA SER A 108 4.86 -9.03 0.85
C SER A 108 5.81 -7.98 0.27
N LEU A 109 6.56 -7.30 1.14
CA LEU A 109 7.60 -6.35 0.72
C LEU A 109 8.66 -7.02 -0.15
N VAL A 110 9.07 -6.32 -1.20
CA VAL A 110 10.09 -6.79 -2.14
C VAL A 110 11.41 -6.12 -1.78
N LYS A 111 12.50 -6.90 -1.80
CA LYS A 111 13.87 -6.41 -1.64
C LYS A 111 14.51 -6.25 -3.02
N ILE A 112 15.06 -5.08 -3.28
CA ILE A 112 15.70 -4.73 -4.54
C ILE A 112 17.13 -4.22 -4.33
N ASP A 113 17.96 -4.33 -5.36
CA ASP A 113 19.26 -3.66 -5.43
C ASP A 113 19.12 -2.19 -5.87
N ALA A 114 20.24 -1.46 -5.90
CA ALA A 114 20.27 -0.06 -6.33
C ALA A 114 19.77 0.16 -7.76
N ASN A 115 19.83 -0.86 -8.63
CA ASN A 115 19.37 -0.79 -10.01
C ASN A 115 17.88 -1.18 -10.16
N GLY A 116 17.21 -1.54 -9.06
CA GLY A 116 15.82 -1.97 -9.06
C GLY A 116 15.62 -3.42 -9.52
N ASN A 117 16.67 -4.24 -9.50
CA ASN A 117 16.55 -5.68 -9.69
C ASN A 117 16.07 -6.33 -8.39
N ILE A 118 15.18 -7.31 -8.49
CA ILE A 118 14.66 -8.04 -7.34
C ILE A 118 15.75 -8.97 -6.82
N VAL A 119 16.13 -8.77 -5.56
CA VAL A 119 17.05 -9.63 -4.80
C VAL A 119 16.26 -10.68 -4.03
N ASP A 120 15.09 -10.30 -3.51
CA ASP A 120 14.19 -11.17 -2.79
C ASP A 120 12.75 -10.71 -2.99
N GLN A 121 11.92 -11.63 -3.47
CA GLN A 121 10.56 -11.40 -3.97
C GLN A 121 9.53 -11.25 -2.84
N GLY A 122 9.91 -11.56 -1.60
CA GLY A 122 8.95 -11.70 -0.50
C GLY A 122 7.92 -12.79 -0.79
N SER A 123 6.71 -12.63 -0.25
CA SER A 123 5.56 -13.51 -0.53
C SER A 123 4.74 -13.09 -1.76
N SER A 124 5.03 -11.93 -2.34
CA SER A 124 4.26 -11.39 -3.47
C SER A 124 4.79 -11.92 -4.79
N VAL A 125 3.91 -12.26 -5.74
CA VAL A 125 4.30 -12.58 -7.13
C VAL A 125 4.47 -11.33 -8.01
N LEU A 126 4.22 -10.14 -7.45
CA LEU A 126 4.23 -8.88 -8.19
C LEU A 126 5.63 -8.28 -8.24
N GLY A 127 5.94 -7.59 -9.33
CA GLY A 127 7.18 -6.82 -9.47
C GLY A 127 7.17 -5.50 -8.70
N VAL A 128 8.14 -4.65 -8.99
CA VAL A 128 8.24 -3.28 -8.46
C VAL A 128 8.01 -2.24 -9.56
N ASN A 129 7.53 -1.06 -9.19
CA ASN A 129 7.42 0.06 -10.12
C ASN A 129 8.81 0.66 -10.38
N LYS A 130 9.50 0.21 -11.43
CA LYS A 130 10.85 0.68 -11.78
C LYS A 130 10.90 2.18 -12.10
N ALA A 131 9.84 2.74 -12.67
CA ALA A 131 9.77 4.17 -12.93
C ALA A 131 9.74 4.96 -11.62
N GLY A 132 8.90 4.55 -10.66
CA GLY A 132 8.88 5.15 -9.30
C GLY A 132 10.21 5.00 -8.56
N TRP A 133 10.86 3.83 -8.70
CA TRP A 133 12.16 3.57 -8.07
C TRP A 133 13.28 4.52 -8.52
N THR A 134 13.21 5.05 -9.74
CA THR A 134 14.29 5.88 -10.32
C THR A 134 14.63 7.12 -9.47
N LEU A 135 13.61 7.76 -8.88
CA LEU A 135 13.86 8.91 -7.99
C LEU A 135 14.42 8.48 -6.63
N HIS A 136 13.88 7.39 -6.07
CA HIS A 136 14.32 6.84 -4.79
C HIS A 136 15.78 6.37 -4.86
N SER A 137 16.19 5.71 -5.95
CA SER A 137 17.56 5.25 -6.16
C SER A 137 18.54 6.42 -6.25
N ALA A 138 18.18 7.49 -6.97
CA ALA A 138 19.00 8.69 -7.05
C ALA A 138 19.21 9.33 -5.67
N LEU A 139 18.14 9.50 -4.89
CA LEU A 139 18.20 10.07 -3.53
C LEU A 139 19.01 9.18 -2.58
N HIS A 140 18.74 7.88 -2.53
CA HIS A 140 19.51 6.96 -1.69
C HIS A 140 20.98 6.83 -2.13
N SER A 141 21.30 7.08 -3.39
CA SER A 141 22.67 7.13 -3.91
C SER A 141 23.39 8.40 -3.43
N ALA A 142 22.76 9.57 -3.62
CA ALA A 142 23.30 10.87 -3.25
C ALA A 142 23.38 11.09 -1.73
N ARG A 143 22.44 10.52 -0.96
CA ARG A 143 22.30 10.72 0.48
C ARG A 143 22.32 9.39 1.22
N LYS A 144 23.52 8.98 1.64
CA LYS A 144 23.74 7.73 2.38
C LYS A 144 23.14 7.76 3.79
N ASP A 145 22.95 8.94 4.35
CA ASP A 145 22.29 9.18 5.64
C ASP A 145 20.76 8.99 5.60
N ILE A 146 20.15 9.02 4.40
CA ILE A 146 18.72 8.77 4.22
C ILE A 146 18.46 7.27 4.15
N ASN A 147 17.69 6.77 5.12
CA ASN A 147 17.32 5.36 5.26
C ASN A 147 15.87 5.07 4.85
N CYS A 148 15.00 6.06 4.77
CA CYS A 148 13.61 5.88 4.36
C CYS A 148 13.16 7.08 3.52
N ILE A 149 12.46 6.83 2.41
CA ILE A 149 11.88 7.85 1.54
C ILE A 149 10.41 7.53 1.36
N ILE A 150 9.55 8.52 1.59
CA ILE A 150 8.10 8.42 1.44
C ILE A 150 7.69 9.35 0.30
N HIS A 151 7.04 8.80 -0.73
CA HIS A 151 6.53 9.57 -1.86
C HIS A 151 5.00 9.44 -1.93
N VAL A 152 4.30 10.59 -1.88
CA VAL A 152 2.83 10.66 -1.82
C VAL A 152 2.26 11.64 -2.84
N HIS A 153 1.09 11.29 -3.40
CA HIS A 153 0.35 12.12 -4.36
C HIS A 153 -0.93 12.71 -3.73
N LEU A 154 -0.76 13.49 -2.66
CA LEU A 154 -1.88 14.21 -2.04
C LEU A 154 -2.24 15.45 -2.87
N ALA A 155 -3.54 15.71 -3.06
CA ALA A 155 -4.01 16.86 -3.84
C ALA A 155 -3.42 18.20 -3.35
N ASP A 156 -3.36 18.40 -2.03
CA ASP A 156 -2.80 19.61 -1.43
C ASP A 156 -1.27 19.70 -1.66
N VAL A 157 -0.56 18.57 -1.58
CA VAL A 157 0.89 18.51 -1.85
C VAL A 157 1.17 18.84 -3.32
N ILE A 158 0.38 18.27 -4.24
CA ILE A 158 0.47 18.55 -5.67
C ILE A 158 0.16 20.03 -5.94
N ALA A 159 -0.90 20.57 -5.35
CA ALA A 159 -1.28 21.98 -5.50
C ALA A 159 -0.14 22.91 -5.08
N VAL A 160 0.49 22.65 -3.92
CA VAL A 160 1.67 23.42 -3.46
C VAL A 160 2.86 23.23 -4.40
N SER A 161 3.11 22.03 -4.93
CA SER A 161 4.23 21.77 -5.85
C SER A 161 4.12 22.51 -7.19
N CYS A 162 2.90 22.88 -7.60
CA CYS A 162 2.66 23.66 -8.81
C CYS A 162 2.82 25.18 -8.60
N LEU A 163 2.99 25.62 -7.35
CA LEU A 163 3.22 27.04 -7.06
C LEU A 163 4.65 27.40 -7.46
N ASN A 164 4.80 28.38 -8.34
CA ASN A 164 6.09 28.95 -8.68
C ASN A 164 6.57 29.90 -7.58
N LEU A 165 6.92 29.34 -6.42
CA LEU A 165 7.56 30.07 -5.34
C LEU A 165 9.06 30.10 -5.63
N TYR A 166 9.61 31.28 -5.91
CA TYR A 166 11.01 31.54 -6.28
C TYR A 166 12.08 31.09 -5.25
N SER A 167 11.78 30.21 -4.28
CA SER A 167 12.71 29.85 -3.20
C SER A 167 12.52 28.46 -2.58
N ILE A 168 11.77 27.54 -3.19
CA ILE A 168 11.72 26.15 -2.68
C ILE A 168 12.56 25.27 -3.60
N LEU A 169 13.87 25.21 -3.33
CA LEU A 169 14.72 24.12 -3.80
C LEU A 169 14.48 22.91 -2.88
N PHE A 170 14.09 21.79 -3.48
CA PHE A 170 14.28 20.45 -2.90
C PHE A 170 15.71 19.97 -3.15
#